data_AF-D4J9W7-F1
#
_entry.id   AF-D4J9W7-F1
#
_cell.length_a   1.000
_cell.length_b   1.000
_cell.length_c   1.000
_cell.angle_alpha   90.00
_cell.angle_beta   90.00
_cell.angle_gamma   90.00
#
_symmetry.space_group_name_H-M   'P 1'
#
loop_
_entity.id
_entity.type
_entity.pdbx_description
1 polymer ?
#
loop_
_entity_poly.entity_id
_entity_poly.type
_entity_poly.pdbx_seq_one_letter_code
_entity_poly.pdbx_strand_id
1 'polypeptide(L)' 'MNEKNIVLNNVEAAKEFVKAASECDFDIDVYFNRIALDAKSLLGILSLDLRSKLRVCYSGENAGFNTVLAKYAA' A
#
# COMPACT_ATOMS: atom_id res chain seq x y z
N MET A 1 -13.12 2.19 -8.63
CA MET A 1 -11.68 1.94 -8.55
C MET A 1 -11.05 3.18 -7.94
N ASN A 2 -10.48 3.03 -6.75
CA ASN A 2 -9.86 4.11 -5.99
C ASN A 2 -8.35 4.11 -6.20
N GLU A 3 -7.74 5.29 -6.06
CA GLU A 3 -6.30 5.49 -6.20
C GLU A 3 -5.79 6.43 -5.11
N LYS A 4 -4.65 6.08 -4.51
CA LYS A 4 -3.90 6.93 -3.58
C LYS A 4 -2.41 6.80 -3.82
N ASN A 5 -1.68 7.90 -3.63
CA ASN A 5 -0.23 7.85 -3.60
C ASN A 5 0.29 7.95 -2.17
N ILE A 6 1.27 7.11 -1.83
CA ILE A 6 1.85 7.03 -0.49
C ILE A 6 3.38 6.93 -0.54
N VAL A 7 4.04 7.19 0.60
CA VAL A 7 5.46 6.89 0.84
C VAL A 7 5.61 6.17 2.18
N LEU A 8 6.26 5.00 2.17
CA LEU A 8 6.41 4.12 3.33
C LEU A 8 7.82 4.26 3.92
N ASN A 9 8.17 5.43 4.43
CA ASN A 9 9.53 5.87 4.81
C ASN A 9 10.42 4.89 5.63
N ASN A 10 9.88 3.81 6.20
CA ASN A 10 10.61 2.77 6.93
C ASN A 10 9.89 1.41 6.90
N VAL A 11 10.54 0.38 7.45
CA VAL A 11 10.03 -1.00 7.51
C VAL A 11 8.76 -1.10 8.35
N GLU A 12 8.65 -0.32 9.42
CA GLU A 12 7.47 -0.29 10.29
C GLU A 12 6.23 0.22 9.54
N ALA A 13 6.39 1.28 8.73
CA ALA A 13 5.33 1.78 7.87
C ALA A 13 4.89 0.75 6.84
N ALA A 14 5.84 0.04 6.22
CA ALA A 14 5.53 -1.05 5.31
C ALA A 14 4.76 -2.19 5.99
N LYS A 15 5.16 -2.60 7.20
CA LYS A 15 4.43 -3.62 7.99
C LYS A 15 3.02 -3.17 8.35
N GLU A 16 2.85 -1.92 8.78
CA GLU A 16 1.53 -1.35 9.11
C GLU A 16 0.62 -1.31 7.88
N PHE A 17 1.15 -0.84 6.75
CA PHE A 17 0.44 -0.82 5.47
C PHE A 17 -0.01 -2.21 5.03
N VAL A 18 0.91 -3.19 5.01
CA VAL A 18 0.62 -4.56 4.57
C VAL A 18 -0.40 -5.22 5.50
N LYS A 19 -0.30 -4.98 6.82
CA LYS A 19 -1.28 -5.49 7.78
C LYS A 19 -2.68 -4.96 7.46
N ALA A 20 -2.83 -3.65 7.26
CA ALA A 20 -4.11 -3.04 6.94
C ALA A 20 -4.66 -3.51 5.57
N ALA A 21 -3.78 -3.69 4.57
CA ALA A 21 -4.15 -4.26 3.28
C ALA A 21 -4.63 -5.72 3.42
N SER A 22 -4.01 -6.51 4.29
CA SER A 22 -4.35 -7.92 4.52
C SER A 22 -5.70 -8.12 5.23
N GLU A 23 -6.16 -7.12 5.98
CA GLU A 23 -7.48 -7.10 6.62
C GLU A 23 -8.62 -6.73 5.63
N CYS A 24 -8.28 -6.35 4.40
CA CYS A 24 -9.27 -6.06 3.35
C CYS A 24 -9.64 -7.34 2.57
N ASP A 25 -10.93 -7.48 2.27
CA ASP A 25 -11.52 -8.57 1.48
C ASP A 25 -11.50 -8.33 -0.04
N PHE A 26 -10.87 -7.24 -0.48
CA PHE A 26 -10.71 -6.86 -1.89
C PHE A 26 -9.24 -6.85 -2.31
N ASP A 27 -9.01 -6.79 -3.63
CA ASP A 27 -7.69 -6.70 -4.23
C ASP A 27 -7.12 -5.29 -4.11
N ILE A 28 -5.83 -5.23 -3.78
CA ILE A 28 -5.08 -4.00 -3.60
C ILE A 28 -3.73 -4.17 -4.29
N ASP A 29 -3.48 -3.36 -5.30
CA ASP A 29 -2.25 -3.36 -6.08
C ASP A 29 -1.39 -2.15 -5.73
N VAL A 30 -0.09 -2.37 -5.55
CA VAL A 30 0.91 -1.31 -5.43
C VAL A 30 1.74 -1.24 -6.70
N TYR A 31 1.73 -0.07 -7.33
CA TYR A 31 2.51 0.21 -8.52
C TYR A 31 3.76 1.01 -8.17
N PHE A 32 4.89 0.51 -8.65
CA PHE A 32 6.17 1.19 -8.63
C PHE A 32 6.83 1.09 -10.00
N ASN A 33 7.04 2.23 -10.66
CA ASN A 33 7.47 2.31 -12.06
C ASN A 33 6.58 1.46 -13.00
N ARG A 34 7.10 0.36 -13.55
CA ARG A 34 6.41 -0.54 -14.49
C ARG A 34 5.94 -1.85 -13.84
N ILE A 35 6.11 -2.01 -12.53
CA ILE A 35 5.80 -3.23 -11.79
C ILE A 35 4.55 -3.00 -10.93
N ALA A 36 3.67 -4.00 -10.89
CA ALA A 36 2.56 -4.10 -9.95
C ALA A 36 2.85 -5.25 -8.98
N LEU A 37 2.66 -5.00 -7.69
CA LEU A 37 2.79 -6.00 -6.63
C LEU A 37 1.50 -6.06 -5.81
N ASP A 38 1.18 -7.25 -5.34
CA ASP A 38 0.12 -7.46 -4.37
C ASP A 38 0.47 -6.74 -3.03
N ALA A 39 -0.43 -5.88 -2.55
CA ALA A 39 -0.22 -5.09 -1.35
C ALA A 39 -0.21 -5.90 -0.04
N LYS A 40 -0.70 -7.14 -0.08
CA LYS A 40 -0.74 -8.06 1.07
C LYS A 40 0.57 -8.87 1.18
N SER A 41 1.45 -8.80 0.17
CA SER A 41 2.77 -9.42 0.19
C SER A 41 3.81 -8.53 0.87
N LEU A 42 4.11 -8.80 2.14
CA LEU A 42 5.15 -8.07 2.88
C LEU A 42 6.52 -8.15 2.18
N LEU A 43 6.90 -9.32 1.68
CA LEU A 43 8.15 -9.50 0.96
C LEU A 43 8.18 -8.65 -0.33
N GLY A 44 7.07 -8.59 -1.06
CA GLY A 44 6.94 -7.75 -2.25
C GLY A 44 7.13 -6.28 -1.92
N ILE A 45 6.40 -5.77 -0.92
CA ILE A 45 6.50 -4.36 -0.50
C ILE A 45 7.90 -4.01 0.00
N LEU A 46 8.52 -4.86 0.83
CA LEU A 46 9.89 -4.61 1.33
C LEU A 46 10.97 -4.72 0.24
N SER A 47 10.66 -5.32 -0.92
CA SER A 47 11.56 -5.36 -2.07
C SER A 47 11.54 -4.08 -2.91
N LEU A 48 10.60 -3.16 -2.64
CA LEU A 48 10.50 -1.86 -3.30
C LEU A 48 11.42 -0.83 -2.63
N ASP A 49 11.77 0.23 -3.37
CA ASP A 49 12.32 1.42 -2.76
C ASP A 49 11.21 2.19 -2.03
N LEU A 50 11.10 1.96 -0.73
CA LEU A 50 10.04 2.50 0.11
C LEU A 50 10.04 4.03 0.28
N ARG A 51 11.14 4.70 -0.09
CA ARG A 51 11.26 6.17 -0.06
C ARG A 51 10.69 6.83 -1.31
N SER A 52 10.40 6.05 -2.34
CA SER A 52 9.77 6.54 -3.55
C SER A 52 8.25 6.59 -3.42
N LYS A 53 7.62 7.43 -4.26
CA LYS A 53 6.16 7.53 -4.34
C LYS A 53 5.57 6.23 -4.91
N LEU A 54 4.69 5.60 -4.15
CA LEU A 54 3.99 4.37 -4.52
C LEU A 54 2.54 4.69 -4.86
N ARG A 55 2.01 4.12 -5.94
CA ARG A 55 0.62 4.30 -6.34
C ARG A 55 -0.19 3.06 -5.96
N VAL A 56 -1.17 3.24 -5.09
CA VAL A 56 -2.03 2.17 -4.56
C VAL A 56 -3.38 2.22 -5.25
N CYS A 57 -3.78 1.12 -5.87
CA CYS A 57 -5.07 0.95 -6.54
C CYS A 57 -5.89 -0.13 -5.84
N TYR A 58 -7.18 0.12 -5.62
CA TYR A 58 -8.06 -0.82 -4.92
C TYR A 58 -9.53 -0.65 -5.32
N SER A 59 -10.32 -1.71 -5.15
CA SER A 59 -11.70 -1.79 -5.66
C SER A 59 -12.79 -1.79 -4.58
N GLY A 60 -12.43 -1.76 -3.30
CA GLY A 60 -13.39 -1.72 -2.18
C GLY A 60 -13.23 -0.51 -1.24
N GLU A 61 -13.95 -0.55 -0.13
CA GLU A 61 -13.88 0.44 0.95
C GLU A 61 -13.58 -0.24 2.29
N ASN A 62 -12.58 0.29 2.99
CA ASN A 62 -12.30 -0.09 4.37
C ASN A 62 -11.79 1.15 5.12
N ALA A 63 -12.52 1.56 6.17
CA ALA A 63 -12.21 2.78 6.91
C ALA A 63 -10.83 2.73 7.60
N GLY A 64 -10.44 1.56 8.11
CA GLY A 64 -9.13 1.33 8.71
C GLY A 64 -8.02 1.49 7.68
N PHE A 65 -8.17 0.85 6.51
CA PHE A 65 -7.21 0.96 5.41
C PHE A 65 -7.10 2.39 4.89
N ASN A 66 -8.22 3.10 4.69
CA ASN A 66 -8.24 4.49 4.27
C ASN A 66 -7.52 5.41 5.27
N THR A 67 -7.61 5.13 6.57
CA THR A 67 -6.88 5.87 7.62
C THR A 67 -5.37 5.67 7.49
N VAL A 68 -4.93 4.42 7.24
CA VAL A 68 -3.51 4.09 7.01
C VAL A 68 -3.00 4.75 5.72
N LEU A 69 -3.77 4.73 4.63
CA LEU A 69 -3.42 5.44 3.39
C LEU A 69 -3.28 6.95 3.60
N ALA A 70 -4.16 7.57 4.39
CA ALA A 70 -4.09 8.99 4.71
C ALA A 70 -2.85 9.34 5.55
N LYS A 71 -2.46 8.47 6.48
CA LYS A 71 -1.25 8.63 7.31
C LYS A 71 0.04 8.69 6.48
N TYR A 72 0.09 7.95 5.38
CA TYR A 72 1.27 7.86 4.51
C TYR A 72 1.12 8.62 3.18
N ALA A 73 0.11 9.49 3.07
CA ALA A 73 -0.18 10.21 1.85
C ALA A 73 1.03 11.07 1.39
N ALA A 74 1.29 11.04 0.08
CA ALA A 74 2.46 11.66 -0.57
C ALA A 74 2.10 12.78 -1.54
#